data_AF-A0A0B5G2L9-F1
#
_entry.id   AF-A0A0B5G2L9-F1
#
_cell.length_a   1.000
_cell.length_b   1.000
_cell.length_c   1.000
_cell.angle_alpha   90.00
_cell.angle_beta   90.00
_cell.angle_gamma   90.00
#
_symmetry.space_group_name_H-M   'P 1'
#
loop_
_entity.id
_entity.type
_entity.pdbx_description
1 polymer ?
#
loop_
_entity_poly.entity_id
_entity_poly.type
_entity_poly.pdbx_seq_one_letter_code
_entity_poly.pdbx_strand_id
1 'polypeptide(L)'
;TTPAAIDNCLNVAEAFDVQVAIHTDTLNESGFVDDTLAAFRGRAIHTYHTEGAGGGHAPDIIRACSEPNVLPSSTNPTRPYTRNTVDEHLDMLMVCHHLDTSIPEDVAFADSRIRKETIAAEDIFHDLGAFSMIASDSQAMGRVGEVVTRTWQSAHKMKVQRGPLAEDSERNDNFRARRYIAKY
;
A
#
# COMPACT_ATOMS: atom_id res chain seq x y z
N THR A 1 -3.46 15.72 -0.93
CA THR A 1 -2.39 16.10 -1.88
C THR A 1 -3.05 16.56 -3.16
N THR A 2 -2.70 17.72 -3.73
CA THR A 2 -3.41 18.24 -4.92
C THR A 2 -2.63 18.02 -6.23
N PRO A 3 -3.30 17.95 -7.40
CA PRO A 3 -2.64 17.83 -8.70
C PRO A 3 -1.56 18.90 -8.96
N ALA A 4 -1.79 20.14 -8.53
CA ALA A 4 -0.80 21.21 -8.68
C ALA A 4 0.47 20.99 -7.85
N ALA A 5 0.31 20.48 -6.61
CA ALA A 5 1.45 20.14 -5.76
C ALA A 5 2.23 18.94 -6.33
N ILE A 6 1.52 17.93 -6.85
CA ILE A 6 2.10 16.76 -7.52
C ILE A 6 2.94 17.21 -8.72
N ASP A 7 2.36 18.01 -9.62
CA ASP A 7 3.05 18.44 -10.85
C ASP A 7 4.31 19.25 -10.53
N ASN A 8 4.22 20.21 -9.61
CA ASN A 8 5.37 21.00 -9.19
C ASN A 8 6.46 20.13 -8.55
N CYS A 9 6.10 19.23 -7.64
CA CYS A 9 7.06 18.35 -6.96
C CYS A 9 7.79 17.45 -7.96
N LEU A 10 7.07 16.85 -8.91
CA LEU A 10 7.66 16.00 -9.94
C LEU A 10 8.52 16.80 -10.94
N ASN A 11 8.17 18.04 -11.26
CA ASN A 11 9.05 18.91 -12.07
C ASN A 11 10.39 19.18 -11.36
N VAL A 12 10.37 19.36 -10.04
CA VAL A 12 11.60 19.49 -9.25
C VAL A 12 12.34 18.16 -9.20
N ALA A 13 11.65 17.04 -9.03
CA ALA A 13 12.26 15.70 -9.01
C ALA A 13 13.09 15.41 -10.28
N GLU A 14 12.53 15.70 -11.45
CA GLU A 14 13.21 15.56 -12.74
C GLU A 14 14.43 16.50 -12.87
N ALA A 15 14.34 17.73 -12.34
CA ALA A 15 15.44 18.69 -12.40
C ALA A 15 16.62 18.34 -11.48
N PHE A 16 16.38 17.55 -10.43
CA PHE A 16 17.37 17.25 -9.40
C PHE A 16 17.72 15.75 -9.27
N ASP A 17 17.13 14.88 -10.10
CA ASP A 17 17.32 13.43 -10.08
C ASP A 17 17.08 12.81 -8.69
N VAL A 18 15.92 13.11 -8.11
CA VAL A 18 15.49 12.60 -6.79
C VAL A 18 14.14 11.89 -6.89
N GLN A 19 13.93 10.87 -6.06
CA GLN A 19 12.65 10.16 -5.99
C GLN A 19 11.58 10.99 -5.25
N VAL A 20 10.32 10.82 -5.64
CA VAL A 20 9.15 11.36 -4.93
C VAL A 20 8.32 10.21 -4.37
N ALA A 21 8.14 10.21 -3.05
CA ALA A 21 7.17 9.36 -2.38
C ALA A 21 5.84 10.11 -2.18
N ILE A 22 4.72 9.45 -2.37
CA ILE A 22 3.39 10.07 -2.26
C ILE A 22 2.43 9.29 -1.37
N HIS A 23 1.73 10.04 -0.51
CA HIS A 23 0.47 9.69 0.13
C HIS A 23 -0.63 10.50 -0.56
N THR A 24 -1.58 9.83 -1.22
CA THR A 24 -2.54 10.49 -2.12
C THR A 24 -3.77 11.02 -1.36
N ASP A 25 -4.68 11.69 -2.07
CA ASP A 25 -5.82 12.39 -1.48
C ASP A 25 -6.94 11.42 -1.09
N THR A 26 -6.88 10.89 0.14
CA THR A 26 -7.89 9.97 0.68
C THR A 26 -9.32 10.50 0.54
N LEU A 27 -9.50 11.81 0.71
CA LEU A 27 -10.81 12.46 0.69
C LEU A 27 -11.36 12.65 -0.72
N ASN A 28 -10.54 12.42 -1.75
CA ASN A 28 -10.86 12.77 -3.14
C ASN A 28 -11.27 14.25 -3.28
N GLU A 29 -10.72 15.14 -2.43
CA GLU A 29 -11.09 16.56 -2.40
C GLU A 29 -10.74 17.26 -3.72
N SER A 30 -9.56 16.93 -4.25
CA SER A 30 -8.99 17.56 -5.44
C SER A 30 -9.15 16.75 -6.73
N GLY A 31 -9.88 15.63 -6.66
CA GLY A 31 -10.08 14.66 -7.74
C GLY A 31 -10.04 13.23 -7.23
N PHE A 32 -10.39 12.27 -8.09
CA PHE A 32 -10.28 10.84 -7.80
C PHE A 32 -8.89 10.30 -8.20
N VAL A 33 -8.66 9.00 -8.02
CA VAL A 33 -7.36 8.38 -8.33
C VAL A 33 -6.92 8.68 -9.76
N ASP A 34 -7.83 8.68 -10.73
CA ASP A 34 -7.52 8.93 -12.14
C ASP A 34 -6.97 10.36 -12.36
N ASP A 35 -7.45 11.35 -11.62
CA ASP A 35 -6.94 12.73 -11.68
C ASP A 35 -5.50 12.81 -11.14
N THR A 36 -5.22 12.10 -10.05
CA THR A 36 -3.87 11.98 -9.48
C THR A 36 -2.92 11.23 -10.41
N LEU A 37 -3.35 10.13 -11.01
CA LEU A 37 -2.56 9.39 -12.01
C LEU A 37 -2.26 10.27 -13.23
N ALA A 38 -3.25 11.05 -13.70
CA ALA A 38 -3.05 12.03 -14.77
C ALA A 38 -2.05 13.13 -14.37
N ALA A 39 -2.07 13.58 -13.11
CA ALA A 39 -1.11 14.55 -12.58
C ALA A 39 0.33 14.01 -12.55
N PHE A 40 0.55 12.69 -12.47
CA PHE A 40 1.88 12.10 -12.58
C PHE A 40 2.50 12.32 -13.97
N ARG A 41 1.68 12.40 -15.03
CA ARG A 41 2.11 12.58 -16.43
C ARG A 41 3.18 11.56 -16.86
N GLY A 42 3.08 10.33 -16.37
CA GLY A 42 4.03 9.26 -16.67
C GLY A 42 5.42 9.41 -16.03
N ARG A 43 5.65 10.41 -15.16
CA ARG A 43 6.92 10.58 -14.44
C ARG A 43 7.06 9.55 -13.32
N ALA A 44 8.29 9.15 -13.01
CA ALA A 44 8.57 8.15 -11.99
C ALA A 44 8.08 8.62 -10.61
N ILE A 45 7.36 7.76 -9.89
CA ILE A 45 6.87 8.07 -8.56
C ILE A 45 6.73 6.83 -7.69
N HIS A 46 7.05 6.96 -6.41
CA HIS A 46 6.85 5.92 -5.40
C HIS A 46 5.52 6.13 -4.66
N THR A 47 4.54 5.26 -4.88
CA THR A 47 3.30 5.27 -4.09
C THR A 47 3.52 4.55 -2.75
N TYR A 48 3.42 5.29 -1.66
CA TYR A 48 3.51 4.73 -0.31
C TYR A 48 2.20 4.00 0.03
N HIS A 49 2.27 2.98 0.91
CA HIS A 49 1.14 2.13 1.35
C HIS A 49 0.02 1.97 0.29
N THR A 50 0.39 1.46 -0.89
CA THR A 50 -0.41 1.53 -2.14
C THR A 50 -1.77 0.84 -2.02
N GLU A 51 -1.95 -0.08 -1.07
CA GLU A 51 -3.25 -0.68 -0.77
C GLU A 51 -4.28 0.32 -0.23
N GLY A 52 -3.83 1.33 0.52
CA GLY A 52 -4.63 2.48 0.93
C GLY A 52 -5.07 2.53 2.40
N ALA A 53 -4.89 1.50 3.23
CA ALA A 53 -5.21 1.59 4.66
C ALA A 53 -4.33 2.64 5.37
N GLY A 54 -3.03 2.67 5.05
CA GLY A 54 -2.10 3.72 5.48
C GLY A 54 -2.44 5.10 4.91
N GLY A 55 -3.23 5.14 3.83
CA GLY A 55 -3.90 6.31 3.26
C GLY A 55 -3.71 6.45 1.75
N GLY A 56 -4.59 7.24 1.14
CA GLY A 56 -4.69 7.41 -0.30
C GLY A 56 -6.14 7.29 -0.78
N HIS A 57 -6.39 7.69 -2.02
CA HIS A 57 -7.73 7.72 -2.64
C HIS A 57 -8.60 6.53 -2.24
N ALA A 58 -9.70 6.82 -1.53
CA ALA A 58 -10.65 5.80 -1.11
C ALA A 58 -11.70 5.56 -2.23
N PRO A 59 -11.97 4.31 -2.64
CA PRO A 59 -11.39 3.06 -2.14
C PRO A 59 -10.24 2.49 -3.01
N ASP A 60 -9.83 3.17 -4.08
CA ASP A 60 -9.22 2.55 -5.26
C ASP A 60 -7.78 2.99 -5.57
N ILE A 61 -7.06 3.59 -4.62
CA ILE A 61 -5.62 3.89 -4.77
C ILE A 61 -4.77 2.67 -5.14
N ILE A 62 -5.22 1.46 -4.78
CA ILE A 62 -4.57 0.19 -5.16
C ILE A 62 -4.37 0.04 -6.68
N ARG A 63 -5.18 0.72 -7.49
CA ARG A 63 -5.06 0.76 -8.96
C ARG A 63 -3.71 1.33 -9.42
N ALA A 64 -3.05 2.17 -8.62
CA ALA A 64 -1.77 2.77 -9.02
C ALA A 64 -0.68 1.72 -9.34
N CYS A 65 -0.78 0.49 -8.80
CA CYS A 65 0.18 -0.57 -9.13
C CYS A 65 0.10 -1.08 -10.57
N SER A 66 -0.90 -0.67 -11.37
CA SER A 66 -0.95 -0.99 -12.80
C SER A 66 -0.18 -0.02 -13.69
N GLU A 67 0.26 1.12 -13.14
CA GLU A 67 0.94 2.15 -13.92
C GLU A 67 2.43 1.86 -14.07
N PRO A 68 2.99 1.94 -15.29
CA PRO A 68 4.38 1.55 -15.56
C PRO A 68 5.42 2.49 -14.92
N ASN A 69 5.02 3.73 -14.61
CA ASN A 69 5.86 4.73 -13.96
C ASN A 69 5.75 4.74 -12.43
N VAL A 70 4.91 3.87 -11.85
CA VAL A 70 4.70 3.78 -10.41
C VAL A 70 5.57 2.68 -9.83
N LEU A 71 6.24 2.99 -8.72
CA LEU A 71 6.99 2.05 -7.89
C LEU A 71 6.18 1.79 -6.60
N PRO A 72 5.31 0.77 -6.56
CA PRO A 72 4.38 0.59 -5.45
C PRO A 72 5.01 -0.10 -4.23
N SER A 73 4.81 0.47 -3.04
CA SER A 73 5.16 -0.17 -1.78
C SER A 73 3.94 -0.40 -0.87
N SER A 74 4.03 -1.40 0.00
CA SER A 74 3.18 -1.55 1.18
C SER A 74 3.85 -1.04 2.44
N THR A 75 3.05 -0.78 3.47
CA THR A 75 3.52 -0.65 4.85
C THR A 75 3.10 -1.88 5.65
N ASN A 76 3.77 -2.15 6.77
CA ASN A 76 3.79 -3.49 7.32
C ASN A 76 2.62 -3.92 8.23
N PRO A 77 1.73 -3.06 8.76
CA PRO A 77 0.66 -3.56 9.64
C PRO A 77 -0.44 -4.36 8.96
N THR A 78 -0.71 -4.09 7.68
CA THR A 78 -1.67 -4.88 6.91
C THR A 78 -1.13 -6.24 6.51
N ARG A 79 0.15 -6.53 6.79
CA ARG A 79 0.90 -7.66 6.23
C ARG A 79 1.07 -8.81 7.24
N PRO A 80 0.72 -10.05 6.88
CA PRO A 80 -0.34 -10.37 5.94
C PRO A 80 -1.73 -10.02 6.50
N TYR A 81 -2.76 -10.16 5.68
CA TYR A 81 -4.15 -10.11 6.19
C TYR A 81 -4.41 -11.26 7.19
N THR A 82 -4.86 -10.93 8.41
CA THR A 82 -5.18 -11.89 9.47
C THR A 82 -6.55 -11.61 10.08
N ARG A 83 -6.99 -12.49 10.98
CA ARG A 83 -8.29 -12.37 11.67
C ARG A 83 -8.47 -11.03 12.39
N ASN A 84 -7.41 -10.48 12.99
CA ASN A 84 -7.49 -9.26 13.79
C ASN A 84 -7.16 -8.00 12.99
N THR A 85 -6.79 -8.12 11.72
CA THR A 85 -6.26 -6.98 10.95
C THR A 85 -7.29 -5.87 10.81
N VAL A 86 -8.54 -6.19 10.47
CA VAL A 86 -9.58 -5.17 10.24
C VAL A 86 -9.91 -4.43 11.53
N ASP A 87 -10.21 -5.17 12.61
CA ASP A 87 -10.57 -4.59 13.90
C ASP A 87 -9.44 -3.71 14.46
N GLU A 88 -8.19 -4.18 14.37
CA GLU A 88 -7.01 -3.41 14.79
C GLU A 88 -6.89 -2.11 13.98
N HIS A 89 -7.05 -2.16 12.65
CA HIS A 89 -6.83 -1.01 11.79
C HIS A 89 -7.95 0.01 11.85
N LEU A 90 -9.20 -0.44 12.03
CA LEU A 90 -10.33 0.47 12.26
C LEU A 90 -10.11 1.28 13.54
N ASP A 91 -9.82 0.62 14.66
CA ASP A 91 -9.58 1.31 15.93
C ASP A 91 -8.34 2.21 15.89
N MET A 92 -7.24 1.73 15.29
CA MET A 92 -6.03 2.53 15.08
C MET A 92 -6.33 3.80 14.27
N LEU A 93 -7.09 3.69 13.18
CA LEU A 93 -7.42 4.84 12.34
C LEU A 93 -8.28 5.86 13.10
N MET A 94 -9.30 5.38 13.81
CA MET A 94 -10.19 6.22 14.61
C MET A 94 -9.40 7.01 15.66
N VAL A 95 -8.49 6.35 16.39
CA VAL A 95 -7.61 7.00 17.37
C VAL A 95 -6.67 8.00 16.70
N CYS A 96 -5.98 7.62 15.62
CA CYS A 96 -5.02 8.49 14.94
C CYS A 96 -5.66 9.77 14.39
N HIS A 97 -6.92 9.71 13.96
CA HIS A 97 -7.64 10.84 13.37
C HIS A 97 -8.61 11.52 14.34
N HIS A 98 -8.62 11.12 15.63
CA HIS A 98 -9.51 11.65 16.66
C HIS A 98 -11.00 11.60 16.26
N LEU A 99 -11.38 10.50 15.61
CA LEU A 99 -12.73 10.27 15.12
C LEU A 99 -13.62 9.73 16.25
N ASP A 100 -14.91 10.05 16.18
CA ASP A 100 -15.91 9.65 17.16
C ASP A 100 -16.83 8.57 16.59
N THR A 101 -16.94 7.43 17.27
CA THR A 101 -17.81 6.32 16.86
C THR A 101 -19.30 6.66 16.90
N SER A 102 -19.68 7.76 17.55
CA SER A 102 -21.04 8.30 17.58
C SER A 102 -21.37 9.22 16.40
N ILE A 103 -20.38 9.65 15.62
CA ILE A 103 -20.55 10.50 14.43
C ILE A 103 -20.60 9.60 13.18
N PRO A 104 -21.72 9.55 12.43
CA PRO A 104 -21.85 8.69 11.25
C PRO A 104 -20.83 8.97 10.15
N GLU A 105 -20.47 10.24 9.94
CA GLU A 105 -19.50 10.67 8.93
C GLU A 105 -18.08 10.18 9.25
N ASP A 106 -17.72 10.17 10.54
CA ASP A 106 -16.43 9.67 11.04
C ASP A 106 -16.30 8.17 10.81
N VAL A 107 -17.37 7.42 11.14
CA VAL A 107 -17.45 5.97 10.88
C VAL A 107 -17.41 5.69 9.36
N ALA A 108 -18.15 6.46 8.56
CA ALA A 108 -18.15 6.29 7.10
C ALA A 108 -16.77 6.56 6.49
N PHE A 109 -16.04 7.58 6.97
CA PHE A 109 -14.65 7.81 6.57
C PHE A 109 -13.75 6.63 6.95
N ALA A 110 -13.86 6.12 8.18
CA ALA A 110 -13.05 4.99 8.62
C ALA A 110 -13.30 3.71 7.82
N ASP A 111 -14.57 3.38 7.59
CA ASP A 111 -15.00 2.22 6.77
C ASP A 111 -14.57 2.38 5.31
N SER A 112 -14.57 3.61 4.78
CA SER A 112 -14.09 3.87 3.41
C SER A 112 -12.60 3.59 3.25
N ARG A 113 -11.81 3.70 4.33
CA ARG A 113 -10.34 3.59 4.33
C ARG A 113 -9.83 2.21 4.73
N ILE A 114 -10.44 1.56 5.72
CA ILE A 114 -10.02 0.23 6.19
C ILE A 114 -10.91 -0.85 5.56
N ARG A 115 -10.43 -1.43 4.46
CA ARG A 115 -11.23 -2.36 3.65
C ARG A 115 -10.60 -3.74 3.64
N LYS A 116 -11.35 -4.75 4.05
CA LYS A 116 -10.88 -6.16 4.05
C LYS A 116 -10.52 -6.63 2.64
N GLU A 117 -11.22 -6.13 1.62
CA GLU A 117 -11.06 -6.52 0.22
C GLU A 117 -9.70 -6.11 -0.32
N THR A 118 -9.31 -4.83 -0.14
CA THR A 118 -8.03 -4.33 -0.65
C THR A 118 -6.85 -4.84 0.19
N ILE A 119 -7.00 -4.98 1.51
CA ILE A 119 -6.00 -5.61 2.38
C ILE A 119 -5.75 -7.08 1.99
N ALA A 120 -6.80 -7.83 1.64
CA ALA A 120 -6.67 -9.20 1.15
C ALA A 120 -6.07 -9.25 -0.27
N ALA A 121 -6.44 -8.32 -1.16
CA ALA A 121 -5.86 -8.23 -2.50
C ALA A 121 -4.36 -7.92 -2.48
N GLU A 122 -3.92 -7.07 -1.55
CA GLU A 122 -2.52 -6.70 -1.34
C GLU A 122 -1.62 -7.93 -1.09
N ASP A 123 -2.11 -8.94 -0.36
CA ASP A 123 -1.37 -10.20 -0.17
C ASP A 123 -1.08 -10.90 -1.50
N ILE A 124 -2.10 -10.97 -2.36
CA ILE A 124 -2.01 -11.63 -3.67
C ILE A 124 -1.12 -10.80 -4.61
N PHE A 125 -1.24 -9.48 -4.60
CA PHE A 125 -0.44 -8.59 -5.44
C PHE A 125 1.05 -8.62 -5.07
N HIS A 126 1.38 -8.83 -3.80
CA HIS A 126 2.76 -9.11 -3.40
C HIS A 126 3.29 -10.42 -3.96
N ASP A 127 2.49 -11.50 -3.89
CA ASP A 127 2.90 -12.84 -4.36
C ASP A 127 3.04 -12.90 -5.88
N LEU A 128 2.23 -12.13 -6.61
CA LEU A 128 2.32 -11.95 -8.06
C LEU A 128 3.46 -11.00 -8.47
N GLY A 129 4.01 -10.21 -7.55
CA GLY A 129 5.05 -9.22 -7.83
C GLY A 129 4.54 -7.89 -8.41
N ALA A 130 3.23 -7.64 -8.37
CA ALA A 130 2.64 -6.35 -8.75
C ALA A 130 2.97 -5.24 -7.73
N PHE A 131 3.15 -5.61 -6.46
CA PHE A 131 3.71 -4.74 -5.43
C PHE A 131 5.20 -5.03 -5.25
N SER A 132 6.02 -3.99 -5.23
CA SER A 132 7.47 -4.14 -5.40
C SER A 132 8.26 -4.00 -4.11
N MET A 133 7.72 -3.33 -3.08
CA MET A 133 8.44 -3.00 -1.86
C MET A 133 7.57 -3.17 -0.60
N ILE A 134 8.20 -3.44 0.54
CA ILE A 134 7.57 -3.46 1.86
C ILE A 134 8.37 -2.55 2.79
N ALA A 135 7.72 -1.53 3.33
CA ALA A 135 8.28 -0.56 4.26
C ALA A 135 7.61 -0.66 5.64
N SER A 136 8.09 0.10 6.62
CA SER A 136 7.55 0.09 7.98
C SER A 136 6.32 0.96 8.13
N ASP A 137 6.46 2.27 7.87
CA ASP A 137 5.65 3.38 8.39
C ASP A 137 5.86 3.65 9.89
N SER A 138 7.13 3.68 10.31
CA SER A 138 7.53 3.61 11.72
C SER A 138 6.78 4.58 12.64
N GLN A 139 5.98 4.03 13.55
CA GLN A 139 5.15 4.76 14.54
C GLN A 139 4.07 5.67 13.94
N ALA A 140 3.82 5.58 12.63
CA ALA A 140 2.82 6.36 11.91
C ALA A 140 1.89 5.44 11.11
N MET A 141 1.27 4.47 11.79
CA MET A 141 0.59 3.30 11.17
C MET A 141 1.56 2.22 10.68
N GLY A 142 2.65 1.99 11.44
CA GLY A 142 3.68 1.02 11.06
C GLY A 142 4.65 0.64 12.16
N ARG A 143 5.32 -0.50 12.00
CA ARG A 143 6.17 -1.12 13.03
C ARG A 143 7.61 -1.27 12.54
N VAL A 144 8.53 -0.41 12.98
CA VAL A 144 9.91 -0.35 12.43
C VAL A 144 10.65 -1.69 12.47
N GLY A 145 10.50 -2.46 13.55
CA GLY A 145 11.20 -3.74 13.76
C GLY A 145 10.60 -4.93 13.03
N GLU A 146 9.54 -4.75 12.23
CA GLU A 146 8.75 -5.87 11.70
C GLU A 146 8.79 -5.99 10.17
N VAL A 147 9.49 -5.12 9.42
CA VAL A 147 9.53 -5.17 7.94
C VAL A 147 9.93 -6.55 7.42
N VAL A 148 11.04 -7.09 7.93
CA VAL A 148 11.56 -8.41 7.53
C VAL A 148 10.57 -9.52 7.88
N THR A 149 10.14 -9.58 9.14
CA THR A 149 9.23 -10.64 9.63
C THR A 149 7.91 -10.64 8.87
N ARG A 150 7.32 -9.46 8.63
CA ARG A 150 6.03 -9.29 7.93
C ARG A 150 6.12 -9.68 6.46
N THR A 151 7.26 -9.43 5.83
CA THR A 151 7.54 -9.90 4.47
C THR A 151 7.50 -11.43 4.40
N TRP A 152 8.20 -12.12 5.31
CA TRP A 152 8.22 -13.59 5.31
C TRP A 152 6.91 -14.23 5.76
N GLN A 153 6.17 -13.61 6.70
CA GLN A 153 4.83 -14.04 7.05
C GLN A 153 3.87 -13.96 5.86
N SER A 154 4.01 -12.92 5.02
CA SER A 154 3.23 -12.77 3.79
C SER A 154 3.57 -13.86 2.77
N ALA A 155 4.86 -14.11 2.53
CA ALA A 155 5.32 -15.21 1.67
C ALA A 155 4.80 -16.57 2.15
N HIS A 156 4.88 -16.82 3.46
CA HIS A 156 4.37 -18.04 4.08
C HIS A 156 2.87 -18.22 3.86
N LYS A 157 2.06 -17.19 4.18
CA LYS A 157 0.61 -17.25 4.01
C LYS A 157 0.24 -17.53 2.55
N MET A 158 0.91 -16.86 1.61
CA MET A 158 0.63 -17.04 0.18
C MET A 158 1.01 -18.43 -0.30
N LYS A 159 2.11 -19.01 0.17
CA LYS A 159 2.42 -20.43 -0.06
C LYS A 159 1.31 -21.35 0.46
N VAL A 160 0.85 -21.13 1.70
CA VAL A 160 -0.19 -21.97 2.32
C VAL A 160 -1.51 -21.92 1.54
N GLN A 161 -1.90 -20.74 1.05
CA GLN A 161 -3.19 -20.55 0.38
C GLN A 161 -3.15 -20.79 -1.13
N ARG A 162 -2.02 -20.54 -1.79
CA ARG A 162 -1.89 -20.55 -3.26
C ARG A 162 -0.95 -21.63 -3.80
N GLY A 163 -0.22 -22.33 -2.92
CA GLY A 163 0.79 -23.31 -3.33
C GLY A 163 2.07 -22.67 -3.88
N PRO A 164 2.91 -23.44 -4.60
CA PRO A 164 4.11 -22.93 -5.27
C PRO A 164 3.77 -21.86 -6.32
N LEU A 165 4.67 -20.90 -6.55
CA LEU A 165 4.55 -20.01 -7.71
C LEU A 165 4.78 -20.78 -9.02
N ALA A 166 4.35 -20.22 -10.15
CA ALA A 166 4.57 -20.83 -11.46
C ALA A 166 6.07 -20.95 -11.80
N GLU A 167 6.88 -20.04 -11.27
CA GLU A 167 8.32 -19.99 -11.44
C GLU A 167 9.10 -20.76 -10.36
N ASP A 168 8.42 -21.27 -9.32
CA ASP A 168 9.04 -22.17 -8.33
C ASP A 168 9.26 -23.57 -8.92
N SER A 169 10.11 -24.35 -8.25
CA SER A 169 10.32 -25.76 -8.59
C SER A 169 9.51 -26.66 -7.65
N GLU A 170 9.31 -27.93 -8.01
CA GLU A 170 8.63 -28.91 -7.14
C GLU A 170 9.32 -29.14 -5.79
N ARG A 171 10.61 -28.78 -5.66
CA ARG A 171 11.42 -29.10 -4.48
C ARG A 171 11.62 -27.93 -3.51
N ASN A 172 11.41 -26.69 -3.95
CA ASN A 172 11.74 -25.49 -3.16
C ASN A 172 10.98 -24.26 -3.64
N ASP A 173 10.90 -23.27 -2.75
CA ASP A 173 10.27 -21.96 -2.98
C ASP A 173 11.31 -20.88 -3.31
N ASN A 174 12.43 -21.24 -3.98
CA ASN A 174 13.55 -20.30 -4.17
C ASN A 174 13.15 -19.08 -4.99
N PHE A 175 12.20 -19.21 -5.92
CA PHE A 175 11.75 -18.06 -6.69
C PHE A 175 10.88 -17.16 -5.82
N ARG A 176 9.94 -17.71 -5.06
CA ARG A 176 9.18 -16.93 -4.05
C ARG A 176 10.13 -16.24 -3.07
N ALA A 177 11.10 -16.96 -2.51
CA ALA A 177 12.04 -16.39 -1.56
C ALA A 177 12.84 -15.22 -2.14
N ARG A 178 13.31 -15.33 -3.39
CA ARG A 178 13.98 -14.24 -4.11
C ARG A 178 13.03 -13.06 -4.40
N ARG A 179 11.79 -13.33 -4.80
CA ARG A 179 10.77 -12.29 -5.03
C ARG A 179 10.48 -11.51 -3.76
N TYR A 180 10.39 -12.17 -2.60
CA TYR A 180 10.06 -11.52 -1.34
C TYR A 180 11.26 -10.85 -0.67
N ILE A 181 12.46 -11.42 -0.70
CA ILE A 181 13.65 -10.76 -0.15
C ILE A 181 14.03 -9.50 -0.93
N ALA A 182 13.69 -9.41 -2.23
CA ALA A 182 13.93 -8.21 -3.03
C ALA A 182 13.03 -7.01 -2.64
N LYS A 183 12.06 -7.20 -1.74
CA LYS A 183 11.09 -6.15 -1.34
C LYS A 183 11.60 -5.28 -0.18
N TYR A 184 12.72 -5.63 0.46
CA TYR A 184 13.33 -4.89 1.58
C TYR A 184 14.85 -5.08 1.60
#